data_AF-A0A848HQB3-F1
#
_entry.id   AF-A0A848HQB3-F1
#
_cell.length_a   1.000
_cell.length_b   1.000
_cell.length_c   1.000
_cell.angle_alpha   90.00
_cell.angle_beta   90.00
_cell.angle_gamma   90.00
#
_symmetry.space_group_name_H-M   'P 1'
#
loop_
_entity.id
_entity.type
_entity.pdbx_description
1 polymer ?
#
loop_
_entity_poly.entity_id
_entity_poly.type
_entity_poly.pdbx_seq_one_letter_code
_entity_poly.pdbx_strand_id
1 'polypeptide(L)'
;MTTLDPSLPRHTADTPAADPVYAAKATKAAVEFESFFIANMLKQMRAGTREMASEDSVFKDPVNRDMQDMADGMVATQMAGQRAFGIADAILRQLLPAPLNNSK
;
A
#
# COMPACT_ATOMS: atom_id res chain seq x y z
N MET A 1 -15.94 2.65 -43.86
CA MET A 1 -16.81 2.88 -42.69
C MET A 1 -17.13 1.52 -42.10
N THR A 2 -16.30 1.01 -41.20
CA THR A 2 -16.53 -0.27 -40.52
C THR A 2 -17.53 -0.03 -39.40
N THR A 3 -18.74 -0.56 -39.56
CA THR A 3 -19.78 -0.57 -38.53
C THR A 3 -19.32 -1.48 -37.40
N LEU A 4 -19.09 -0.91 -36.21
CA LEU A 4 -18.82 -1.68 -34.99
C LEU A 4 -20.02 -2.57 -34.67
N ASP A 5 -19.77 -3.88 -34.56
CA ASP A 5 -20.74 -4.90 -34.20
C ASP A 5 -21.26 -4.67 -32.76
N PRO A 6 -22.58 -4.43 -32.56
CA PRO A 6 -23.17 -4.22 -31.24
C PRO A 6 -23.24 -5.48 -30.37
N SER A 7 -22.82 -6.64 -30.88
CA SER A 7 -22.86 -7.96 -30.23
C SER A 7 -21.66 -8.27 -29.35
N LEU A 8 -20.62 -7.42 -29.34
CA LEU A 8 -19.53 -7.56 -28.37
C LEU A 8 -20.13 -7.42 -26.97
N PRO A 9 -19.87 -8.34 -26.04
CA PRO A 9 -20.32 -8.20 -24.67
C PRO A 9 -19.75 -6.90 -24.13
N ARG A 10 -20.58 -5.85 -24.06
CA ARG A 10 -20.28 -4.69 -23.24
C ARG A 10 -20.14 -5.26 -21.85
N HIS A 11 -18.99 -5.06 -21.21
CA HIS A 11 -18.82 -5.37 -19.80
C HIS A 11 -20.04 -4.79 -19.06
N THR A 12 -20.99 -5.67 -18.75
CA THR A 12 -22.24 -5.33 -18.10
C THR A 12 -21.89 -4.89 -16.69
N ALA A 13 -22.75 -4.03 -16.13
CA ALA A 13 -22.53 -3.26 -14.91
C ALA A 13 -22.41 -4.07 -13.60
N ASP A 14 -21.82 -5.28 -13.62
CA ASP A 14 -21.26 -5.95 -12.46
C ASP A 14 -19.80 -5.52 -12.30
N THR A 15 -19.60 -4.22 -12.08
CA THR A 15 -18.28 -3.72 -11.67
C THR A 15 -18.23 -3.81 -10.15
N PRO A 16 -17.47 -4.76 -9.54
CA PRO A 16 -17.37 -4.85 -8.07
C PRO A 16 -16.94 -3.52 -7.43
N ALA A 17 -16.28 -2.66 -8.21
CA ALA A 17 -15.85 -1.33 -7.81
C ALA A 17 -16.99 -0.32 -7.49
N ALA A 18 -18.25 -0.61 -7.84
CA ALA A 18 -19.41 0.21 -7.45
C ALA A 18 -20.06 -0.23 -6.11
N ASP A 19 -19.67 -1.38 -5.55
CA ASP A 19 -20.20 -1.88 -4.28
C ASP A 19 -19.48 -1.21 -3.08
N PRO A 20 -20.22 -0.59 -2.12
CA PRO A 20 -19.62 0.00 -0.92
C PRO A 20 -18.83 -1.02 -0.07
N VAL A 21 -19.22 -2.29 -0.05
CA VAL A 21 -18.50 -3.34 0.67
C VAL A 21 -17.15 -3.62 0.02
N TYR A 22 -17.11 -3.63 -1.31
CA TYR A 22 -15.86 -3.75 -2.05
C TYR A 22 -14.96 -2.54 -1.82
N ALA A 23 -15.50 -1.32 -1.89
CA ALA A 23 -14.73 -0.10 -1.64
C ALA A 23 -14.10 -0.06 -0.24
N ALA A 24 -14.84 -0.51 0.79
CA ALA A 24 -14.31 -0.64 2.15
C ALA A 24 -13.17 -1.66 2.25
N LYS A 25 -13.33 -2.84 1.62
CA LYS A 25 -12.29 -3.88 1.58
C LYS A 25 -11.05 -3.40 0.82
N ALA A 26 -11.24 -2.75 -0.33
CA ALA A 26 -10.18 -2.15 -1.12
C ALA A 26 -9.42 -1.09 -0.32
N THR A 27 -10.15 -0.24 0.41
CA THR A 27 -9.54 0.80 1.28
C THR A 27 -8.67 0.18 2.36
N LYS A 28 -9.20 -0.84 3.05
CA LYS A 28 -8.43 -1.56 4.07
C LYS A 28 -7.16 -2.20 3.48
N ALA A 29 -7.28 -2.89 2.35
CA ALA A 29 -6.16 -3.52 1.69
C ALA A 29 -5.12 -2.50 1.20
N ALA A 30 -5.54 -1.34 0.71
CA ALA A 30 -4.65 -0.27 0.28
C ALA A 30 -3.84 0.33 1.44
N VAL A 31 -4.47 0.50 2.61
CA VAL A 31 -3.79 0.97 3.84
C VAL A 31 -2.82 -0.09 4.36
N GLU A 32 -3.19 -1.37 4.38
CA GLU A 32 -2.28 -2.46 4.75
C GLU A 32 -1.10 -2.56 3.76
N PHE A 33 -1.34 -2.40 2.47
CA PHE A 33 -0.25 -2.34 1.48
C PHE A 33 0.71 -1.18 1.74
N GLU A 34 0.18 0.01 2.04
CA GLU A 34 1.00 1.18 2.38
C GLU A 34 1.84 0.94 3.65
N SER A 35 1.29 0.28 4.67
CA SER A 35 2.06 -0.05 5.89
C SER A 35 3.20 -1.04 5.58
N PHE A 36 2.95 -2.08 4.78
CA PHE A 36 4.01 -2.99 4.33
C PHE A 36 5.10 -2.26 3.53
N PHE A 37 4.70 -1.34 2.66
CA PHE A 37 5.65 -0.55 1.87
C PHE A 37 6.54 0.32 2.75
N ILE A 38 5.96 1.06 3.71
CA ILE A 38 6.72 1.91 4.64
C ILE A 38 7.67 1.06 5.49
N ALA A 39 7.20 -0.05 6.05
CA ALA A 39 8.04 -0.95 6.84
C ALA A 39 9.23 -1.48 6.02
N ASN A 40 8.99 -1.86 4.76
CA ASN A 40 10.04 -2.32 3.85
C ASN A 40 11.05 -1.22 3.50
N MET A 41 10.58 0.02 3.30
CA MET A 41 11.45 1.16 3.06
C MET A 41 12.37 1.42 4.26
N LEU A 42 11.82 1.46 5.48
CA LEU A 42 12.58 1.63 6.72
C LEU A 42 13.63 0.52 6.88
N LYS A 43 13.23 -0.73 6.64
CA LYS A 43 14.13 -1.88 6.70
C LYS A 43 15.29 -1.78 5.71
N GLN A 44 15.02 -1.35 4.47
CA GLN A 44 16.03 -1.15 3.43
C GLN A 44 17.00 -0.01 3.78
N MET A 45 16.50 1.11 4.28
CA MET A 45 17.35 2.23 4.72
C MET A 45 18.34 1.76 5.80
N ARG A 46 17.85 1.00 6.79
CA ARG A 46 18.71 0.45 7.86
C ARG A 46 19.66 -0.63 7.34
N ALA A 47 19.24 -1.44 6.36
CA ALA A 47 20.12 -2.41 5.73
C ALA A 47 21.32 -1.73 5.07
N GLY A 48 21.08 -0.62 4.34
CA GLY A 48 22.14 0.21 3.79
C GLY A 48 23.10 0.74 4.86
N THR A 49 22.57 1.24 5.99
CA THR A 49 23.41 1.71 7.11
C THR A 49 24.26 0.58 7.73
N ARG A 50 23.73 -0.65 7.81
CA ARG A 50 24.43 -1.80 8.39
C ARG A 50 25.58 -2.31 7.52
N GLU A 51 25.41 -2.33 6.21
CA GLU A 51 26.48 -2.69 5.28
C GLU A 51 27.68 -1.75 5.39
N MET A 52 27.43 -0.48 5.77
CA MET A 52 28.47 0.51 6.00
C MET A 52 29.07 0.49 7.43
N ALA A 53 28.48 -0.29 8.35
CA ALA A 53 28.91 -0.34 9.75
C ALA A 53 30.05 -1.34 9.97
N SER A 54 30.97 -1.00 10.88
CA SER A 54 32.09 -1.86 11.28
C SER A 54 31.61 -3.21 11.86
N GLU A 55 32.46 -4.23 11.82
CA GLU A 55 32.13 -5.58 12.33
C GLU A 55 31.78 -5.59 13.83
N ASP A 56 32.42 -4.74 14.63
CA ASP A 56 32.12 -4.56 16.07
C ASP A 56 30.91 -3.66 16.36
N SER A 57 30.06 -3.38 15.38
CA SER A 57 28.94 -2.45 15.54
C SER A 57 27.74 -3.07 16.25
N VAL A 58 27.18 -2.34 17.21
CA VAL A 58 25.90 -2.64 17.88
C VAL A 58 24.71 -2.78 16.91
N PHE A 59 24.86 -2.33 15.66
CA PHE A 59 23.86 -2.47 14.61
C PHE A 59 23.81 -3.86 13.95
N LYS A 60 24.76 -4.76 14.24
CA LYS A 60 24.80 -6.14 13.70
C LYS A 60 24.16 -7.19 14.64
N ASP A 61 23.70 -6.81 15.83
CA ASP A 61 23.07 -7.74 16.77
C ASP A 61 21.69 -8.22 16.27
N PRO A 62 21.48 -9.54 16.09
CA PRO A 62 20.23 -10.10 15.59
C PRO A 62 19.03 -9.91 16.53
N VAL A 63 19.21 -9.83 17.86
CA VAL A 63 18.08 -9.64 18.79
C VAL A 63 17.55 -8.20 18.72
N ASN A 64 18.46 -7.23 18.63
CA ASN A 64 18.07 -5.83 18.41
C ASN A 64 17.35 -5.64 17.08
N ARG A 65 17.74 -6.40 16.04
CA ARG A 65 17.09 -6.37 14.73
C ARG A 65 15.62 -6.78 14.82
N ASP A 66 15.31 -7.87 15.50
CA ASP A 66 13.93 -8.37 15.55
C ASP A 66 13.02 -7.42 16.37
N MET A 67 13.54 -6.85 17.46
CA MET A 67 12.87 -5.78 18.23
C MET A 67 12.64 -4.53 17.37
N GLN A 68 13.62 -4.17 16.56
CA GLN A 68 13.55 -3.01 15.68
C GLN A 68 12.60 -3.22 14.49
N ASP A 69 12.57 -4.42 13.91
CA ASP A 69 11.62 -4.79 12.85
C ASP A 69 10.17 -4.71 13.37
N MET A 70 9.92 -5.13 14.62
CA MET A 70 8.61 -4.94 15.27
C MET A 70 8.27 -3.47 15.48
N ALA A 71 9.24 -2.67 15.95
CA ALA A 71 9.05 -1.23 16.14
C ALA A 71 8.74 -0.52 14.81
N ASP A 72 9.51 -0.82 13.76
CA ASP A 72 9.31 -0.27 12.41
C ASP A 72 7.93 -0.69 11.87
N GLY A 73 7.45 -1.91 12.13
CA GLY A 73 6.11 -2.35 11.77
C GLY A 73 4.99 -1.58 12.46
N MET A 74 5.13 -1.28 13.77
CA MET A 74 4.17 -0.45 14.51
C MET A 74 4.13 0.98 13.97
N VAL A 75 5.30 1.58 13.74
CA VAL A 75 5.42 2.93 13.16
C VAL A 75 4.79 2.97 11.77
N ALA A 76 5.10 2.00 10.91
CA ALA A 76 4.56 1.92 9.56
C ALA A 76 3.03 1.79 9.55
N THR A 77 2.47 0.99 10.46
CA THR A 77 1.01 0.86 10.61
C THR A 77 0.37 2.19 11.00
N GLN A 78 0.96 2.90 11.96
CA GLN A 78 0.46 4.20 12.38
C GLN A 78 0.53 5.23 11.25
N MET A 79 1.65 5.29 10.51
CA MET A 79 1.85 6.23 9.42
C MET A 79 0.91 5.97 8.23
N ALA A 80 0.71 4.71 7.84
CA ALA A 80 -0.23 4.33 6.79
C ALA A 80 -1.68 4.65 7.21
N GLY A 81 -2.03 4.45 8.47
CA GLY A 81 -3.34 4.84 9.00
C GLY A 81 -3.63 6.34 8.89
N GLN A 82 -2.60 7.19 8.90
CA GLN A 82 -2.74 8.63 8.65
C GLN A 82 -2.79 8.99 7.16
N ARG A 83 -2.61 8.02 6.25
CA ARG A 83 -2.56 8.21 4.80
C ARG A 83 -1.55 9.27 4.37
N ALA A 84 -0.46 9.43 5.14
CA ALA A 84 0.50 10.52 4.97
C ALA A 84 1.38 10.36 3.72
N PHE A 85 1.59 9.13 3.24
CA PHE A 85 2.39 8.84 2.05
C PHE A 85 1.58 8.86 0.75
N GLY A 86 0.25 8.71 0.83
CA GLY A 86 -0.66 8.84 -0.31
C GLY A 86 -0.62 7.68 -1.31
N ILE A 87 0.06 6.58 -1.00
CA ILE A 87 0.12 5.38 -1.87
C ILE A 87 -1.23 4.65 -1.82
N ALA A 88 -1.82 4.53 -0.63
CA ALA A 88 -3.15 3.95 -0.47
C ALA A 88 -4.18 4.70 -1.36
N ASP A 89 -4.03 6.02 -1.45
CA ASP A 89 -4.95 6.90 -2.18
C ASP A 89 -4.76 6.79 -3.69
N ALA A 90 -3.51 6.68 -4.14
CA ALA A 90 -3.19 6.44 -5.54
C ALA A 90 -3.79 5.11 -6.03
N ILE A 91 -3.66 4.04 -5.23
CA ILE A 91 -4.22 2.72 -5.53
C ILE A 91 -5.75 2.80 -5.59
N LEU A 92 -6.39 3.44 -4.61
CA LEU A 92 -7.85 3.55 -4.57
C LEU A 92 -8.40 4.35 -5.75
N ARG A 93 -7.71 5.41 -6.19
CA ARG A 93 -8.10 6.18 -7.38
C ARG A 93 -8.06 5.38 -8.68
N GLN A 94 -7.21 4.36 -8.76
CA GLN A 94 -7.10 3.48 -9.94
C GLN A 94 -8.11 2.33 -9.87
N LEU A 95 -8.43 1.86 -8.66
CA LEU A 95 -9.28 0.71 -8.45
C LEU A 95 -10.78 1.07 -8.40
N LEU A 96 -11.11 2.26 -7.90
CA LEU A 96 -12.49 2.72 -7.76
C LEU A 96 -12.93 3.54 -8.99
N PRO A 97 -14.20 3.43 -9.41
CA PRO A 97 -14.72 4.20 -10.52
C PRO A 97 -14.78 5.68 -10.14
N ALA A 98 -14.54 6.54 -11.12
CA ALA A 98 -14.46 8.00 -10.97
C ALA A 98 -15.55 8.68 -10.08
N PRO A 99 -16.84 8.26 -10.05
CA PRO A 99 -17.84 8.90 -9.18
C PRO A 99 -17.66 8.65 -7.67
N LEU A 100 -16.74 7.77 -7.23
CA LEU A 100 -16.41 7.55 -5.81
C LEU A 100 -15.14 8.28 -5.34
N ASN A 101 -14.52 9.08 -6.22
CA ASN A 101 -13.31 9.89 -5.98
C ASN A 101 -13.60 11.21 -5.21
N ASN A 102 -14.76 11.37 -4.58
CA ASN A 102 -15.12 12.66 -3.98
C ASN A 102 -14.52 12.78 -2.57
N SER A 103 -13.26 13.20 -2.50
CA SER A 103 -12.63 13.70 -1.28
C SER A 103 -13.23 15.07 -0.91
N LYS A 104 -13.87 15.14 0.27
CA LYS A 104 -13.88 16.35 1.10
C LYS A 104 -12.88 16.16 2.24
#